data_AF-A0A4Q0GIJ6-F1
#
_entry.id   AF-A0A4Q0GIJ6-F1
#
_cell.length_a   1.000
_cell.length_b   1.000
_cell.length_c   1.000
_cell.angle_alpha   90.00
_cell.angle_beta   90.00
_cell.angle_gamma   90.00
#
_symmetry.space_group_name_H-M   'P 1'
#
loop_
_entity.id
_entity.type
_entity.pdbx_description
1 polymer ?
#
loop_
_entity_poly.entity_id
_entity_poly.type
_entity_poly.pdbx_seq_one_letter_code
_entity_poly.pdbx_strand_id
1 'polypeptide(L)' 'MNGYVEFQSPEGDPIVVNVDRVNYVRRFKGGNDASAVNFEKGNYVVVKGNIAAVMKALEEG' A
#
# COMPACT_ATOMS: atom_id res chain seq x y z
N MET A 1 -6.56 -14.35 10.59
CA MET A 1 -5.77 -13.50 9.68
C MET A 1 -5.14 -12.42 10.52
N ASN A 2 -3.82 -12.30 10.51
CA ASN A 2 -3.15 -11.16 11.13
C ASN A 2 -3.29 -10.04 10.12
N GLY A 3 -4.08 -9.00 10.41
CA GLY A 3 -4.44 -7.90 9.49
C GLY A 3 -3.25 -7.03 9.06
N TYR A 4 -2.20 -7.65 8.53
CA TYR A 4 -0.95 -7.08 8.07
C TYR A 4 -0.57 -7.70 6.73
N VAL A 5 -0.32 -6.85 5.74
CA VAL A 5 0.10 -7.23 4.38
C VAL A 5 1.49 -6.66 4.12
N GLU A 6 2.37 -7.49 3.56
CA GLU A 6 3.69 -7.06 3.14
C GLU A 6 3.67 -6.56 1.69
N PHE A 7 4.23 -5.38 1.47
CA PHE A 7 4.46 -4.76 0.19
C PHE A 7 5.96 -4.49 0.01
N GLN A 8 6.34 -4.07 -1.20
CA GLN A 8 7.67 -3.51 -1.46
C GLN A 8 7.56 -2.01 -1.68
N SER A 9 8.56 -1.24 -1.26
CA SER A 9 8.76 0.14 -1.69
C SER A 9 9.11 0.16 -3.20
N PRO A 10 8.98 1.31 -3.89
CA PRO A 10 9.49 1.45 -5.25
C PRO A 10 10.99 1.10 -5.40
N GLU A 11 11.77 1.22 -4.32
CA GLU A 11 13.21 0.93 -4.27
C GLU A 11 13.51 -0.54 -3.90
N GLY A 12 12.49 -1.30 -3.50
CA GLY A 12 12.58 -2.73 -3.21
C GLY A 12 12.59 -3.09 -1.72
N ASP A 13 12.49 -2.11 -0.83
CA ASP A 13 12.46 -2.35 0.62
C ASP A 13 11.13 -2.97 1.07
N PRO A 14 11.13 -3.92 2.00
CA PRO A 14 9.88 -4.47 2.53
C PRO A 14 9.14 -3.44 3.39
N ILE A 15 7.82 -3.34 3.18
CA ILE A 15 6.91 -2.46 3.92
C ILE A 15 5.75 -3.31 4.43
N VAL A 16 5.56 -3.37 5.75
CA VAL A 16 4.42 -4.07 6.35
C VAL A 16 3.31 -3.06 6.66
N VAL A 17 2.10 -3.31 6.14
CA VAL A 17 0.93 -2.45 6.26
C VAL A 17 -0.14 -3.15 7.08
N ASN A 18 -0.60 -2.54 8.18
CA ASN A 18 -1.79 -3.01 8.88
C ASN A 18 -3.04 -2.63 8.07
N VAL A 19 -3.79 -3.63 7.60
CA VAL A 19 -4.98 -3.48 6.74
C VAL A 19 -6.10 -2.74 7.47
N ASP A 20 -6.31 -3.04 8.76
CA ASP A 20 -7.34 -2.42 9.59
C ASP A 20 -7.13 -0.91 9.78
N ARG A 21 -5.93 -0.40 9.49
CA ARG A 21 -5.57 1.02 9.59
C ARG A 21 -5.50 1.74 8.25
N VAL A 22 -5.75 1.05 7.14
CA VAL A 22 -5.76 1.67 5.81
C VAL A 22 -7.06 2.46 5.63
N ASN A 23 -6.94 3.76 5.32
CA ASN A 23 -8.11 4.59 5.02
C ASN A 23 -8.45 4.57 3.52
N TYR A 24 -7.42 4.72 2.67
CA TYR A 24 -7.58 4.73 1.23
C TYR A 24 -6.25 4.43 0.52
N VAL A 25 -6.36 3.97 -0.73
CA VAL A 25 -5.24 3.82 -1.66
C VAL A 25 -5.43 4.79 -2.82
N ARG A 26 -4.36 5.45 -3.25
CA ARG A 26 -4.39 6.33 -4.45
C ARG A 26 -3.19 6.07 -5.34
N ARG A 27 -3.34 6.39 -6.64
CA ARG A 27 -2.21 6.37 -7.57
C ARG A 27 -1.15 7.38 -7.13
N PHE A 28 0.11 6.95 -7.06
CA PHE A 28 1.22 7.85 -6.79
C PHE A 28 1.64 8.57 -8.08
N LYS A 29 1.63 9.90 -8.10
CA LYS A 29 2.08 10.68 -9.27
C LYS A 29 3.62 10.63 -9.30
N GLY A 30 4.19 9.91 -10.27
CA GLY A 30 5.65 9.84 -10.46
C GLY A 30 6.19 8.51 -10.98
N GLY A 31 5.37 7.44 -11.03
CA GLY A 31 5.78 6.16 -11.61
C GLY A 31 4.57 5.35 -12.06
N ASN A 32 4.72 4.60 -13.17
CA ASN A 32 3.61 3.84 -13.77
C ASN A 32 3.11 2.68 -12.90
N ASP A 33 3.86 2.28 -11.88
CA ASP A 33 3.57 1.10 -11.06
C ASP A 33 3.78 1.34 -9.57
N ALA A 34 3.29 2.46 -9.05
CA ALA A 34 3.31 2.74 -7.62
C ALA A 34 1.99 3.31 -7.09
N SER A 35 1.65 2.93 -5.87
CA SER A 35 0.45 3.38 -5.17
C SER A 35 0.81 3.94 -3.81
N ALA A 36 0.14 5.01 -3.40
CA ALA A 36 0.25 5.54 -2.05
C ALA A 36 -0.87 4.92 -1.19
N VAL A 37 -0.48 4.21 -0.14
CA VAL A 37 -1.38 3.64 0.87
C VAL A 37 -1.39 4.59 2.06
N ASN A 38 -2.56 5.13 2.40
CA ASN A 38 -2.72 5.99 3.56
C ASN A 38 -3.10 5.18 4.80
N PHE A 39 -2.48 5.51 5.92
CA PHE A 39 -2.90 5.08 7.25
C PHE A 39 -3.11 6.31 8.14
N GLU A 40 -3.85 6.15 9.24
CA GLU A 40 -4.27 7.21 10.18
C GLU A 40 -3.35 8.46 10.25
N LYS A 41 -4.00 9.64 10.30
CA LYS A 41 -3.39 10.96 10.48
C LYS A 41 -2.41 11.37 9.36
N GLY A 42 -2.88 11.32 8.11
CA GLY A 42 -2.22 11.98 6.97
C GLY A 42 -0.92 11.34 6.49
N ASN A 43 -0.48 10.25 7.12
CA ASN A 43 0.71 9.52 6.71
C ASN A 43 0.38 8.58 5.55
N TYR A 44 1.26 8.52 4.57
CA TYR A 44 1.17 7.55 3.49
C TYR A 44 2.53 6.92 3.25
N VAL A 45 2.52 5.66 2.86
CA VAL A 45 3.68 5.00 2.26
C VAL A 45 3.42 4.82 0.78
N VAL A 46 4.50 4.86 0.00
CA VAL A 46 4.44 4.49 -1.40
C VAL A 46 4.87 3.04 -1.50
N VAL A 47 4.02 2.21 -2.10
CA VAL A 47 4.29 0.81 -2.39
C VAL A 47 4.37 0.61 -3.90
N LYS A 48 5.17 -0.36 -4.30
CA LYS A 48 5.23 -0.89 -5.65
C LYS A 48 3.94 -1.65 -5.97
N GLY A 49 3.44 -1.46 -7.17
CA GLY A 49 2.20 -2.03 -7.65
C GLY A 49 1.17 -0.96 -8.01
N ASN A 50 0.42 -1.23 -9.07
CA ASN A 50 -0.71 -0.39 -9.46
C ASN A 50 -1.86 -0.50 -8.43
N ILE A 51 -2.79 0.44 -8.50
CA ILE A 51 -3.88 0.55 -7.52
C ILE A 51 -4.73 -0.72 -7.41
N ALA A 52 -4.96 -1.43 -8.53
CA ALA A 52 -5.78 -2.64 -8.53
C ALA A 52 -5.08 -3.80 -7.81
N ALA A 53 -3.77 -3.98 -8.06
CA ALA A 53 -2.97 -4.99 -7.37
C ALA A 53 -2.87 -4.72 -5.87
N VAL A 54 -2.68 -3.45 -5.48
CA VAL A 54 -2.56 -3.07 -4.07
C VAL A 54 -3.88 -3.22 -3.33
N MET A 55 -5.00 -2.82 -3.92
CA MET A 55 -6.34 -3.03 -3.33
C MET A 55 -6.64 -4.51 -3.14
N LYS A 56 -6.37 -5.34 -4.16
CA LYS A 56 -6.58 -6.78 -4.07
C LYS A 56 -5.74 -7.42 -2.95
N ALA A 57 -4.47 -7.04 -2.82
CA ALA A 57 -3.61 -7.54 -1.75
C ALA A 57 -4.12 -7.15 -0.35
N LEU A 58 -4.73 -5.96 -0.21
CA LEU A 58 -5.35 -5.53 1.05
C LEU A 58 -6.66 -6.28 1.34
N GLU A 59 -7.42 -6.68 0.33
CA GLU A 59 -8.64 -7.48 0.50
C GLU A 59 -8.36 -8.94 0.89
N GLU A 60 -7.21 -9.48 0.45
CA GLU A 60 -6.80 -10.87 0.68
C GLU A 60 -6.05 -11.10 2.01
N GLY A 61 -5.61 -10.04 2.69
CA GLY A 61 -4.84 -10.10 3.94
C GLY A 61 -5.68 -10.03 5.21
#